data_AF-W7U0D2-F1
#
_entry.id   AF-W7U0D2-F1
#
_cell.length_a   1.000
_cell.length_b   1.000
_cell.length_c   1.000
_cell.angle_alpha   90.00
_cell.angle_beta   90.00
_cell.angle_gamma   90.00
#
_symmetry.space_group_name_H-M   'P 1'
#
loop_
_entity.id
_entity.type
_entity.pdbx_description
1 polymer ?
#
loop_
_entity_poly.entity_id
_entity_poly.type
_entity_poly.pdbx_seq_one_letter_code
_entity_poly.pdbx_strand_id
1 'polypeptide(L)'
;MSTERTYIMIKPDGVQRGLVGEIIGRFERKGFKLVALKSMNASKDLLNEHYQDLADKPFFGGLVAYMSSGPVIAMVWEGLNAVKEGRKMLGATKPADSAPGTIRGDFALDVSS
;
A
#
# COMPACT_ATOMS: atom_id res chain seq x y z
N MET A 1 -10.11 9.82 -23.04
CA MET A 1 -8.80 9.25 -22.65
C MET A 1 -9.07 8.19 -21.60
N SER A 2 -8.57 6.96 -21.78
CA SER A 2 -8.67 5.92 -20.75
C SER A 2 -7.89 6.39 -19.52
N THR A 3 -8.59 6.55 -18.39
CA THR A 3 -7.96 6.91 -17.12
C THR A 3 -7.46 5.64 -16.45
N GLU A 4 -6.14 5.49 -16.32
CA GLU A 4 -5.51 4.32 -15.68
C GLU A 4 -5.87 4.27 -14.19
N ARG A 5 -6.03 3.06 -13.65
CA ARG A 5 -6.29 2.82 -12.23
C ARG A 5 -5.19 1.98 -11.61
N THR A 6 -4.87 2.28 -10.36
CA THR A 6 -3.97 1.46 -9.55
C THR A 6 -4.60 1.11 -8.21
N TYR A 7 -4.30 -0.08 -7.73
CA TYR A 7 -4.59 -0.50 -6.36
C TYR A 7 -3.48 0.00 -5.43
N ILE A 8 -3.86 0.59 -4.29
CA ILE A 8 -2.95 0.98 -3.20
C ILE A 8 -3.58 0.55 -1.89
N MET A 9 -2.77 0.02 -0.98
CA MET A 9 -3.23 -0.44 0.32
C MET A 9 -2.38 0.15 1.43
N ILE A 10 -3.03 0.72 2.44
CA ILE A 10 -2.38 1.03 3.72
C ILE A 10 -2.46 -0.25 4.55
N LYS A 11 -1.29 -0.79 4.88
CA LYS A 11 -1.12 -2.02 5.64
C LYS A 11 -1.46 -1.82 7.13
N PRO A 12 -1.55 -2.89 7.95
CA PRO A 12 -1.97 -2.78 9.34
C PRO A 12 -1.14 -1.80 10.17
N ASP A 13 0.17 -1.72 9.95
CA ASP A 13 1.07 -0.78 10.63
C ASP A 13 0.71 0.68 10.36
N GLY A 14 0.45 1.03 9.10
CA GLY A 14 0.07 2.38 8.70
C GLY A 14 -1.29 2.79 9.27
N VAL A 15 -2.21 1.83 9.43
CA VAL A 15 -3.49 2.08 10.09
C VAL A 15 -3.30 2.28 11.59
N GLN A 16 -2.59 1.38 12.27
CA GLN A 16 -2.33 1.46 13.72
C GLN A 16 -1.58 2.73 14.11
N ARG A 17 -0.68 3.21 13.24
CA ARG A 17 0.09 4.44 13.45
C ARG A 17 -0.66 5.72 13.07
N GLY A 18 -1.92 5.63 12.65
CA GLY A 18 -2.75 6.80 12.32
C GLY A 18 -2.36 7.51 11.02
N LEU A 19 -1.68 6.83 10.08
CA LEU A 19 -1.17 7.44 8.85
C LEU A 19 -2.18 7.49 7.70
N VAL A 20 -3.43 7.06 7.94
CA VAL A 20 -4.46 6.93 6.91
C VAL A 20 -4.72 8.26 6.18
N GLY A 21 -5.02 9.33 6.94
CA GLY A 21 -5.32 10.63 6.37
C GLY A 21 -4.12 11.26 5.65
N GLU A 22 -2.91 11.10 6.20
CA GLU A 22 -1.69 11.63 5.60
C GLU A 22 -1.38 10.96 4.26
N ILE A 23 -1.49 9.63 4.17
CA ILE A 23 -1.25 8.90 2.93
C ILE A 23 -2.30 9.25 1.87
N ILE A 24 -3.59 9.24 2.23
CA ILE A 24 -4.67 9.63 1.30
C ILE A 24 -4.45 11.05 0.79
N GLY A 25 -4.17 11.99 1.70
CA GLY A 25 -3.94 13.39 1.36
C GLY A 25 -2.75 13.62 0.43
N ARG A 26 -1.75 12.71 0.38
CA ARG A 26 -0.67 12.79 -0.62
C ARG A 26 -1.17 12.47 -2.03
N PHE A 27 -1.97 11.42 -2.19
CA PHE A 27 -2.53 11.05 -3.49
C PHE A 27 -3.52 12.10 -3.99
N GLU A 28 -4.37 12.64 -3.12
CA GLU A 28 -5.31 13.72 -3.48
C GLU A 28 -4.57 14.99 -3.90
N ARG A 29 -3.57 15.45 -3.12
CA ARG A 29 -2.76 16.64 -3.46
C ARG A 29 -1.99 16.48 -4.76
N LYS A 30 -1.63 15.25 -5.14
CA LYS A 30 -0.97 14.95 -6.42
C LYS A 30 -1.92 15.07 -7.62
N GLY A 31 -3.24 15.03 -7.39
CA GLY A 31 -4.27 15.09 -8.42
C GLY A 31 -4.85 13.73 -8.82
N PHE A 32 -4.59 12.67 -8.05
CA PHE A 32 -5.29 11.40 -8.26
C PHE A 32 -6.73 11.47 -7.75
N LYS A 33 -7.64 10.81 -8.45
CA LYS A 33 -9.02 10.65 -8.02
C LYS A 33 -9.17 9.34 -7.23
N LEU A 34 -9.64 9.43 -5.99
CA LEU A 34 -10.05 8.26 -5.22
C LEU A 34 -11.38 7.73 -5.79
N VAL A 35 -11.39 6.52 -6.34
CA VAL A 35 -12.59 5.94 -6.96
C VAL A 35 -13.21 4.81 -6.15
N ALA A 36 -12.45 4.21 -5.24
CA ALA A 36 -12.97 3.26 -4.26
C ALA A 36 -12.09 3.26 -3.00
N LEU A 37 -12.72 3.10 -1.84
CA LEU A 37 -12.05 2.94 -0.55
C LEU A 37 -12.85 1.98 0.32
N LYS A 38 -12.16 1.05 0.98
CA LYS A 38 -12.76 0.15 1.98
C LYS A 38 -11.77 -0.10 3.12
N SER A 39 -12.23 0.11 4.36
CA SER A 39 -11.57 -0.43 5.55
C SER A 39 -12.03 -1.87 5.75
N MET A 40 -11.10 -2.80 5.90
CA MET A 40 -11.43 -4.21 6.09
C MET A 40 -10.32 -4.98 6.80
N ASN A 41 -10.70 -6.04 7.51
CA ASN A 41 -9.80 -7.12 7.90
C ASN A 41 -9.81 -8.16 6.77
N ALA A 42 -8.71 -8.29 6.04
CA ALA A 42 -8.61 -9.26 4.95
C ALA A 42 -8.52 -10.69 5.50
N SER A 43 -9.26 -11.62 4.91
CA SER A 43 -9.14 -13.04 5.25
C SER A 43 -7.79 -13.58 4.79
N LYS A 44 -7.32 -14.64 5.45
CA LYS A 44 -6.08 -15.33 5.04
C LYS A 44 -6.19 -15.85 3.60
N ASP A 45 -7.35 -16.36 3.20
CA ASP A 45 -7.57 -16.85 1.84
C ASP A 45 -7.40 -15.74 0.79
N LEU A 46 -8.00 -14.57 1.04
CA LEU A 46 -7.84 -13.41 0.16
C LEU A 46 -6.38 -12.94 0.11
N LEU A 47 -5.66 -12.96 1.23
CA LEU A 47 -4.25 -12.58 1.29
C LEU A 47 -3.34 -13.60 0.59
N ASN A 48 -3.65 -14.89 0.68
CA ASN A 48 -2.96 -15.95 -0.02
C ASN A 48 -3.10 -15.79 -1.54
N GLU A 49 -4.32 -15.50 -2.02
CA GLU A 49 -4.59 -15.20 -3.42
C GLU A 49 -3.86 -13.92 -3.86
N HIS A 50 -3.99 -12.84 -3.07
CA HIS A 50 -3.36 -11.55 -3.39
C HIS A 50 -1.83 -11.62 -3.51
N TYR A 51 -1.18 -12.47 -2.71
CA TYR A 51 0.27 -12.65 -2.69
C TYR A 51 0.73 -13.98 -3.32
N GLN A 52 -0.09 -14.64 -4.14
CA GLN A 52 0.19 -15.98 -4.66
C GLN A 52 1.54 -16.06 -5.40
N ASP A 53 1.94 -15.00 -6.10
CA ASP A 53 3.25 -14.92 -6.79
C ASP A 53 4.46 -15.02 -5.85
N LEU A 54 4.24 -14.88 -4.54
CA LEU A 54 5.26 -14.97 -3.49
C LEU A 54 5.16 -16.27 -2.68
N ALA A 55 4.28 -17.21 -3.03
CA ALA A 55 4.01 -18.41 -2.24
C ALA A 55 5.26 -19.26 -1.95
N ASP A 56 6.20 -19.33 -2.91
CA ASP A 56 7.45 -20.08 -2.77
C ASP A 56 8.53 -19.34 -1.96
N LYS A 57 8.27 -18.12 -1.51
CA LYS A 57 9.25 -17.32 -0.75
C LYS A 57 9.23 -17.72 0.72
N PRO A 58 10.40 -17.82 1.38
CA PRO A 58 10.49 -18.25 2.79
C PRO A 58 9.76 -17.30 3.75
N PHE A 59 9.54 -16.05 3.36
CA PHE A 59 8.82 -15.04 4.15
C PHE A 59 7.30 -15.02 3.92
N PHE A 60 6.75 -15.83 3.01
CA PHE A 60 5.34 -15.79 2.63
C PHE A 60 4.38 -15.97 3.80
N GLY A 61 4.61 -16.99 4.63
CA GLY A 61 3.77 -17.23 5.82
C GLY A 61 3.79 -16.05 6.80
N GLY A 62 4.96 -15.43 6.98
CA GLY A 62 5.10 -14.23 7.80
C GLY A 62 4.36 -13.03 7.21
N LEU A 63 4.45 -12.83 5.89
CA LEU A 63 3.73 -11.77 5.16
C LEU A 63 2.21 -11.91 5.34
N VAL A 64 1.65 -13.11 5.15
CA VAL A 64 0.20 -13.34 5.31
C VAL A 64 -0.23 -13.13 6.76
N ALA A 65 0.55 -13.65 7.72
CA ALA A 65 0.26 -13.46 9.15
C ALA A 65 0.24 -11.97 9.51
N TYR A 66 1.27 -11.23 9.12
CA TYR A 66 1.37 -9.79 9.32
C TYR A 66 0.21 -9.02 8.68
N MET A 67 -0.10 -9.28 7.41
CA MET A 67 -1.18 -8.60 6.70
C MET A 67 -2.58 -8.91 7.29
N SER A 68 -2.73 -10.07 7.94
CA SER A 68 -3.95 -10.45 8.66
C SER A 68 -4.02 -9.96 10.11
N SER A 69 -2.97 -9.30 10.63
CA SER A 69 -2.88 -8.89 12.04
C SER A 69 -3.79 -7.73 12.43
N GLY A 70 -4.36 -7.02 11.44
CA GLY A 70 -5.18 -5.84 11.68
C GLY A 70 -5.94 -5.37 10.45
N PRO A 71 -6.68 -4.25 10.56
CA PRO A 71 -7.39 -3.66 9.44
C PRO A 71 -6.43 -3.07 8.41
N VAL A 72 -6.81 -3.15 7.14
CA VAL A 72 -6.15 -2.48 6.02
C VAL A 72 -7.11 -1.47 5.40
N ILE A 73 -6.56 -0.43 4.79
CA ILE A 73 -7.33 0.50 3.94
C ILE A 73 -7.00 0.18 2.49
N ALA A 74 -7.91 -0.55 1.83
CA ALA A 74 -7.82 -0.89 0.42
C ALA A 74 -8.40 0.25 -0.42
N MET A 75 -7.64 0.74 -1.40
CA MET A 75 -8.02 1.89 -2.22
C MET A 75 -7.76 1.65 -3.70
N VAL A 76 -8.56 2.31 -4.54
CA VAL A 76 -8.32 2.42 -5.98
C VAL A 76 -8.19 3.89 -6.35
N TRP A 77 -7.07 4.22 -6.99
CA TRP A 77 -6.75 5.57 -7.46
C TRP A 77 -6.74 5.62 -8.97
N GLU A 78 -7.36 6.65 -9.53
CA GLU A 78 -7.48 6.89 -10.97
C GLU A 78 -6.72 8.15 -11.39
N GLY A 79 -5.97 8.09 -12.48
CA GLY A 79 -5.24 9.24 -13.02
C GLY A 79 -4.26 8.89 -14.15
N LEU A 80 -3.51 9.89 -14.63
CA LEU A 80 -2.50 9.69 -15.65
C LEU A 80 -1.30 8.93 -15.08
N ASN A 81 -0.93 7.80 -15.70
CA ASN A 81 0.16 6.94 -15.26
C ASN A 81 0.04 6.50 -13.77
N ALA A 82 -1.19 6.29 -13.30
CA ALA A 82 -1.51 5.94 -11.92
C ALA A 82 -0.65 4.82 -11.35
N VAL A 83 -0.35 3.77 -12.12
CA VAL A 83 0.48 2.65 -11.64
C VAL A 83 1.93 3.10 -11.39
N LYS A 84 2.53 3.77 -12.38
CA LYS A 84 3.93 4.21 -12.31
C LYS A 84 4.14 5.30 -11.26
N GLU A 85 3.30 6.33 -11.29
CA GLU A 85 3.38 7.46 -10.39
C GLU A 85 3.00 7.06 -8.95
N GLY A 86 2.01 6.16 -8.78
CA GLY A 86 1.69 5.59 -7.47
C GLY A 86 2.89 4.86 -6.86
N ARG A 87 3.59 4.00 -7.63
CA ARG A 87 4.83 3.34 -7.17
C ARG A 87 5.93 4.34 -6.81
N LYS A 88 6.09 5.41 -7.59
CA LYS A 88 7.07 6.47 -7.31
C LYS A 88 6.77 7.19 -5.99
N MET A 89 5.50 7.45 -5.70
CA MET A 89 5.08 8.07 -4.44
C MET A 89 5.27 7.16 -3.23
N LEU A 90 5.10 5.84 -3.39
CA LEU A 90 5.34 4.89 -2.32
C LEU A 90 6.82 4.84 -1.89
N GLY A 91 7.75 4.98 -2.82
CA GLY A 91 9.18 4.81 -2.58
C GLY A 91 9.67 3.37 -2.81
N ALA A 92 10.97 3.13 -2.67
CA ALA A 92 11.58 1.81 -2.85
C ALA A 92 11.02 0.79 -1.83
N THR A 93 11.06 -0.51 -2.13
CA THR A 93 10.54 -1.54 -1.21
C THR A 93 11.25 -1.53 0.14
N LYS A 94 12.57 -1.27 0.13
CA LYS A 94 13.36 -1.03 1.33
C LYS A 94 13.26 0.45 1.70
N PRO A 95 12.76 0.81 2.89
CA PRO A 95 12.64 2.21 3.29
C PRO A 95 13.97 2.97 3.30
N ALA A 96 15.07 2.31 3.69
CA ALA A 96 16.42 2.89 3.66
C ALA A 96 16.87 3.37 2.26
N ASP A 97 16.32 2.78 1.20
CA ASP A 97 16.62 3.15 -0.19
C ASP A 97 15.59 4.17 -0.75
N SER A 98 14.64 4.63 0.07
CA SER A 98 13.59 5.56 -0.35
C SER A 98 14.02 7.01 -0.16
N ALA A 99 13.76 7.84 -1.17
CA ALA A 99 14.02 9.27 -1.07
C ALA A 99 13.09 9.95 -0.05
N PRO A 100 13.55 11.00 0.66
CA PRO A 100 12.69 11.87 1.45
C PRO A 100 11.52 12.42 0.60
N GLY A 101 10.33 12.51 1.20
CA GLY A 101 9.10 12.90 0.51
C GLY A 101 8.29 11.73 -0.08
N THR A 102 8.86 10.53 -0.14
CA THR A 102 8.09 9.30 -0.44
C THR A 102 7.41 8.76 0.82
N ILE A 103 6.35 7.98 0.66
CA ILE A 103 5.61 7.43 1.81
C ILE A 103 6.53 6.56 2.68
N ARG A 104 7.36 5.70 2.07
CA ARG A 104 8.31 4.87 2.83
C ARG A 104 9.48 5.67 3.36
N GLY A 105 10.00 6.64 2.61
CA GLY A 105 11.09 7.50 3.09
C GLY A 105 10.70 8.34 4.31
N ASP A 106 9.45 8.78 4.39
CA ASP A 106 8.98 9.62 5.49
C ASP A 106 8.41 8.82 6.67
N PHE A 107 7.86 7.63 6.41
CA PHE A 107 7.05 6.92 7.41
C PHE A 107 7.48 5.48 7.70
N ALA A 108 8.43 4.88 6.98
CA ALA A 108 8.85 3.51 7.23
C ALA A 108 10.34 3.44 7.61
N LEU A 109 10.66 2.54 8.53
CA LEU A 109 12.05 2.24 8.91
C LEU A 109 12.48 0.84 8.44
N ASP A 110 11.53 -0.09 8.37
CA ASP A 110 11.77 -1.48 7.97
C ASP A 110 10.67 -1.98 7.02
N VAL A 111 10.96 -3.07 6.31
CA VAL A 111 10.07 -3.77 5.38
C VAL A 111 9.04 -4.62 6.13
N SER A 112 9.32 -4.97 7.39
CA SER A 112 8.62 -5.98 8.21
C SER A 112 7.62 -5.43 9.24
N SER A 113 7.43 -4.11 9.33
CA SER A 113 6.50 -3.50 10.28
C SER A 113 5.07 -3.66 9.85
#